data_AF-A0A428MXL9-F1
#
_entry.id   AF-A0A428MXL9-F1
#
_cell.length_a   1.000
_cell.length_b   1.000
_cell.length_c   1.000
_cell.angle_alpha   90.00
_cell.angle_beta   90.00
_cell.angle_gamma   90.00
#
_symmetry.space_group_name_H-M   'P 1'
#
loop_
_entity.id
_entity.type
_entity.pdbx_description
1 polymer ?
#
loop_
_entity_poly.entity_id
_entity_poly.type
_entity_poly.pdbx_seq_one_letter_code
_entity_poly.pdbx_strand_id
1 'polypeptide(L)'
;MKVKKVLNNNVIIAHHPDYEEVVLTGKGLGFGKEEGAPVDESGAEKFFVLKSPKEQEQYKQLLIQVDEAFIGCMNECMAMLENRFQVKLHEHIHVALTDHLFYAVHRKKQGLDIRNPFLHETELAYPAEYQAAKDLLLHVEKCTGTTMPEGETGFVALHIHTALTRRSIKELNEHTMLVSELVKRIEETLDISMDTKDLDHQRLLRHLHQALERIKNGDYGDEPETLKNVLKNEYPLCYNLSWKLIKMMQQSLRKPVPESEGVYLTLHLQRLSRQTYK
;
A
#
# COMPACT_ATOMS: atom_id res chain seq x y z
N MET A 1 -19.92 17.35 -18.36
CA MET A 1 -19.09 18.48 -17.87
C MET A 1 -18.70 19.44 -19.01
N LYS A 2 -18.12 20.63 -18.73
CA LYS A 2 -17.57 21.56 -19.76
C LYS A 2 -16.12 21.94 -19.47
N VAL A 3 -15.29 22.02 -20.50
CA VAL A 3 -13.88 22.45 -20.37
C VAL A 3 -13.84 23.91 -19.91
N LYS A 4 -13.12 24.18 -18.82
CA LYS A 4 -12.79 25.53 -18.33
C LYS A 4 -11.40 25.95 -18.79
N LYS A 5 -10.43 25.03 -18.80
CA LYS A 5 -9.07 25.31 -19.26
C LYS A 5 -8.38 24.02 -19.68
N VAL A 6 -7.62 24.04 -20.77
CA VAL A 6 -6.71 22.94 -21.14
C VAL A 6 -5.34 23.22 -20.54
N LEU A 7 -4.77 22.27 -19.80
CA LEU A 7 -3.44 22.41 -19.20
C LEU A 7 -2.36 21.79 -20.10
N ASN A 8 -2.61 20.59 -20.62
CA ASN A 8 -1.80 19.90 -21.62
C ASN A 8 -2.67 18.86 -22.35
N ASN A 9 -2.10 18.03 -23.24
CA ASN A 9 -2.94 17.07 -23.99
C ASN A 9 -3.55 15.97 -23.13
N ASN A 10 -3.07 15.79 -21.89
CA ASN A 10 -3.56 14.75 -20.99
C ASN A 10 -4.39 15.30 -19.81
N VAL A 11 -4.41 16.61 -19.58
CA VAL A 11 -5.03 17.21 -18.40
C VAL A 11 -5.81 18.46 -18.74
N ILE A 12 -7.06 18.52 -18.25
CA ILE A 12 -7.95 19.67 -18.39
C ILE A 12 -8.59 20.03 -17.04
N ILE A 13 -8.92 21.30 -16.87
CA ILE A 13 -9.81 21.78 -15.80
C ILE A 13 -11.21 21.90 -16.40
N ALA A 14 -12.21 21.36 -15.72
CA ALA A 14 -13.59 21.37 -16.18
C ALA A 14 -14.53 21.88 -15.09
N HIS A 15 -15.64 22.49 -15.53
CA HIS A 15 -16.77 22.78 -14.65
C HIS A 15 -17.60 21.51 -14.45
N HIS A 16 -17.79 21.13 -13.18
CA HIS A 16 -18.58 19.97 -12.78
C HIS A 16 -19.86 20.41 -12.06
N PRO A 17 -21.04 19.83 -12.38
CA PRO A 17 -22.30 20.20 -11.74
C PRO A 17 -22.28 20.15 -10.20
N ASP A 18 -21.72 19.07 -9.64
CA ASP A 18 -21.73 18.84 -8.18
C ASP A 18 -20.51 19.39 -7.42
N TYR A 19 -19.39 19.65 -8.10
CA TYR A 19 -18.10 19.96 -7.46
C TYR A 19 -17.53 21.31 -7.89
N GLU A 20 -18.28 22.08 -8.69
CA GLU A 20 -17.89 23.36 -9.29
C GLU A 20 -16.68 23.25 -10.24
N GLU A 21 -15.48 22.99 -9.73
CA GLU A 21 -14.26 22.81 -10.50
C GLU A 21 -13.67 21.42 -10.23
N VAL A 22 -13.26 20.73 -11.28
CA VAL A 22 -12.54 19.46 -11.20
C VAL A 22 -11.36 19.46 -12.16
N VAL A 23 -10.32 18.71 -11.80
CA VAL A 23 -9.22 18.39 -12.72
C VAL A 23 -9.49 17.02 -13.32
N LEU A 24 -9.46 16.92 -14.65
CA LEU A 24 -9.62 15.67 -15.38
C LEU A 24 -8.28 15.29 -15.98
N THR A 25 -7.85 14.05 -15.76
CA THR A 25 -6.62 13.49 -16.35
C THR A 25 -6.92 12.22 -17.11
N GLY A 26 -6.42 12.10 -18.33
CA GLY A 26 -6.65 10.95 -19.20
C GLY A 26 -5.77 11.04 -20.43
N LYS A 27 -5.44 9.90 -21.04
CA LYS A 27 -4.62 9.87 -22.25
C LYS A 27 -5.32 10.65 -23.37
N GLY A 28 -4.67 11.67 -23.93
CA GLY A 28 -5.19 12.45 -25.06
C GLY A 28 -6.39 13.36 -24.74
N LEU A 29 -6.84 13.45 -23.48
CA LEU A 29 -8.08 14.12 -23.09
C LEU A 29 -8.16 15.60 -23.49
N GLY A 30 -7.05 16.32 -23.41
CA GLY A 30 -6.94 17.74 -23.77
C GLY A 30 -6.60 17.98 -25.24
N PHE A 31 -6.26 16.94 -26.01
CA PHE A 31 -5.83 17.08 -27.39
C PHE A 31 -6.97 17.62 -28.26
N GLY A 32 -6.74 18.75 -28.93
CA GLY A 32 -7.72 19.39 -29.80
C GLY A 32 -8.97 19.91 -29.08
N LYS A 33 -8.95 20.04 -27.75
CA LYS A 33 -10.02 20.65 -26.97
C LYS A 33 -9.78 22.15 -26.77
N GLU A 34 -10.87 22.90 -26.67
CA GLU A 34 -10.87 24.33 -26.41
C GLU A 34 -11.76 24.65 -25.20
N GLU A 35 -11.58 25.84 -24.62
CA GLU A 35 -12.43 26.34 -23.54
C GLU A 35 -13.90 26.38 -23.97
N GLY A 36 -14.79 25.92 -23.09
CA GLY A 36 -16.23 25.81 -23.34
C GLY A 36 -16.66 24.53 -24.06
N ALA A 37 -15.73 23.74 -24.60
CA ALA A 37 -16.06 22.47 -25.25
C ALA A 37 -16.73 21.48 -24.27
N PRO A 38 -17.68 20.65 -24.71
CA PRO A 38 -18.21 19.58 -23.89
C PRO A 38 -17.12 18.51 -23.64
N VAL A 39 -17.07 18.04 -22.40
CA VAL A 39 -16.29 16.85 -22.04
C VAL A 39 -17.16 15.65 -22.33
N ASP A 40 -16.71 14.79 -23.24
CA ASP A 40 -17.41 13.55 -23.58
C ASP A 40 -17.08 12.47 -22.54
N GLU A 41 -18.08 12.09 -21.77
CA GLU A 41 -17.96 11.05 -20.73
C GLU A 41 -18.12 9.64 -21.30
N SER A 42 -18.50 9.51 -22.58
CA SER A 42 -18.80 8.25 -23.27
C SER A 42 -17.64 7.70 -24.10
N GLY A 43 -16.55 8.46 -24.23
CA GLY A 43 -15.35 8.03 -24.96
C GLY A 43 -14.75 6.75 -24.38
N ALA A 44 -14.25 5.88 -25.26
CA ALA A 44 -13.57 4.64 -24.86
C ALA A 44 -12.30 4.88 -23.99
N GLU A 45 -11.79 6.11 -23.98
CA GLU A 45 -10.65 6.52 -23.17
C GLU A 45 -11.10 6.84 -21.74
N LYS A 46 -10.62 6.02 -20.79
CA LYS A 46 -10.81 6.26 -19.36
C LYS A 46 -10.08 7.54 -18.94
N PHE A 47 -10.82 8.50 -18.41
CA PHE A 47 -10.27 9.64 -17.69
C PHE A 47 -10.67 9.58 -16.22
N PHE A 48 -9.84 10.21 -15.39
CA PHE A 48 -9.97 10.26 -13.94
C PHE A 48 -10.35 11.66 -13.51
N VAL A 49 -11.13 11.75 -12.42
CA VAL A 49 -11.68 13.01 -11.92
C VAL A 49 -11.11 13.29 -10.53
N LEU A 50 -10.34 14.37 -10.40
CA LEU A 50 -9.91 14.92 -9.12
C LEU A 50 -10.92 15.98 -8.68
N LYS A 51 -11.61 15.68 -7.59
CA LYS A 51 -12.69 16.46 -6.98
C LYS A 51 -12.21 17.23 -5.76
N SER A 52 -11.34 16.63 -4.94
CA SER A 52 -10.83 17.30 -3.73
C SER A 52 -10.03 18.55 -4.10
N PRO A 53 -10.37 19.75 -3.57
CA PRO A 53 -9.61 20.98 -3.85
C PRO A 53 -8.12 20.86 -3.51
N LYS A 54 -7.79 20.09 -2.46
CA LYS A 54 -6.42 19.80 -2.06
C LYS A 54 -5.68 19.00 -3.14
N GLU A 55 -6.27 17.89 -3.59
CA GLU A 55 -5.65 17.02 -4.61
C GLU A 55 -5.56 17.75 -5.95
N GLN A 56 -6.57 18.54 -6.32
CA GLN A 56 -6.53 19.40 -7.50
C GLN A 56 -5.35 20.37 -7.46
N GLU A 57 -5.14 21.06 -6.33
CA GLU A 57 -4.02 22.00 -6.20
C GLU A 57 -2.67 21.29 -6.25
N GLN A 58 -2.51 20.19 -5.51
CA GLN A 58 -1.27 19.40 -5.52
C GLN A 58 -0.96 18.85 -6.91
N TYR A 59 -1.96 18.35 -7.64
CA TYR A 59 -1.77 17.86 -9.01
C TYR A 59 -1.37 18.99 -9.97
N LYS A 60 -2.00 20.17 -9.87
CA LYS A 60 -1.62 21.34 -10.68
C LYS A 60 -0.17 21.76 -10.45
N GLN A 61 0.32 21.74 -9.21
CA GLN A 61 1.73 22.02 -8.91
C GLN A 61 2.66 20.97 -9.50
N LEU A 62 2.27 19.70 -9.46
CA LEU A 62 3.03 18.60 -10.05
C LEU A 62 3.21 18.76 -11.57
N LEU A 63 2.17 19.23 -12.28
CA LEU A 63 2.22 19.48 -13.73
C LEU A 63 3.23 20.56 -14.15
N ILE A 64 3.72 21.37 -13.23
CA ILE A 64 4.78 22.36 -13.51
C ILE A 64 6.14 21.65 -13.69
N GLN A 65 6.33 20.53 -13.02
CA GLN A 65 7.61 19.80 -12.96
C GLN A 65 7.61 18.56 -13.85
N VAL A 66 6.44 17.93 -14.01
CA VAL A 66 6.26 16.65 -14.70
C VAL A 66 5.84 16.89 -16.14
N ASP A 67 6.58 16.31 -17.09
CA ASP A 67 6.26 16.42 -18.51
C ASP A 67 5.02 15.62 -18.90
N GLU A 68 4.43 16.01 -20.04
CA GLU A 68 3.19 15.42 -20.54
C GLU A 68 3.31 13.91 -20.83
N ALA A 69 4.50 13.46 -21.28
CA ALA A 69 4.74 12.05 -21.60
C ALA A 69 4.71 11.20 -20.32
N PHE A 70 5.29 11.69 -19.23
CA PHE A 70 5.25 11.02 -17.93
C PHE A 70 3.83 10.98 -17.36
N ILE A 71 3.05 12.06 -17.49
CA ILE A 71 1.62 12.06 -17.12
C ILE A 71 0.83 11.01 -17.94
N GLY A 72 1.12 10.90 -19.24
CA GLY A 72 0.56 9.85 -20.10
C GLY A 72 0.87 8.45 -19.57
N CYS A 73 2.15 8.19 -19.25
CA CYS A 73 2.58 6.91 -18.65
C CYS A 73 1.86 6.63 -17.32
N MET A 74 1.69 7.64 -16.47
CA MET A 74 0.99 7.49 -15.21
C MET A 74 -0.50 7.21 -15.40
N ASN A 75 -1.17 7.84 -16.37
CA ASN A 75 -2.56 7.51 -16.70
C ASN A 75 -2.71 6.04 -17.13
N GLU A 76 -1.76 5.51 -17.91
CA GLU A 76 -1.74 4.09 -18.29
C GLU A 76 -1.54 3.18 -17.06
N CYS A 77 -0.63 3.55 -16.15
CA CYS A 77 -0.43 2.85 -14.88
C CYS A 77 -1.72 2.78 -14.03
N MET A 78 -2.45 3.90 -13.92
CA MET A 78 -3.71 3.94 -13.18
C MET A 78 -4.77 3.05 -13.82
N ALA A 79 -4.87 3.06 -15.15
CA ALA A 79 -5.79 2.19 -15.89
C ALA A 79 -5.44 0.70 -15.70
N MET A 80 -4.14 0.35 -15.67
CA MET A 80 -3.69 -1.01 -15.37
C MET A 80 -4.13 -1.47 -13.97
N LEU A 81 -4.01 -0.60 -12.96
CA LEU A 81 -4.42 -0.90 -11.60
C LEU A 81 -5.94 -1.06 -11.47
N GLU A 82 -6.74 -0.12 -12.00
CA GLU A 82 -8.21 -0.24 -11.96
C GLU A 82 -8.70 -1.51 -12.68
N ASN A 83 -8.12 -1.85 -13.83
CA ASN A 83 -8.45 -3.07 -14.55
C ASN A 83 -8.04 -4.34 -13.79
N ARG A 84 -6.90 -4.31 -13.08
CA ARG A 84 -6.44 -5.48 -12.33
C ARG A 84 -7.31 -5.74 -11.09
N PHE A 85 -7.61 -4.69 -10.34
CA PHE A 85 -8.34 -4.80 -9.07
C PHE A 85 -9.86 -4.68 -9.23
N GLN A 86 -10.36 -4.34 -10.43
CA GLN A 86 -11.78 -4.18 -10.73
C GLN A 86 -12.48 -3.16 -9.79
N VAL A 87 -11.75 -2.10 -9.44
CA VAL A 87 -12.23 -1.02 -8.58
C VAL A 87 -11.88 0.33 -9.18
N LYS A 88 -12.62 1.37 -8.79
CA LYS A 88 -12.19 2.76 -9.00
C LYS A 88 -11.22 3.14 -7.89
N LEU A 89 -10.05 3.63 -8.27
CA LEU A 89 -9.03 4.05 -7.30
C LEU A 89 -9.42 5.37 -6.63
N HIS A 90 -8.92 5.58 -5.42
CA HIS A 90 -9.08 6.87 -4.75
C HIS A 90 -8.25 7.95 -5.46
N GLU A 91 -8.84 9.13 -5.69
CA GLU A 91 -8.22 10.23 -6.47
C GLU A 91 -6.79 10.61 -6.03
N HIS A 92 -6.50 10.46 -4.73
CA HIS A 92 -5.18 10.73 -4.15
C HIS A 92 -4.01 9.98 -4.81
N ILE A 93 -4.25 8.77 -5.35
CA ILE A 93 -3.17 7.99 -5.97
C ILE A 93 -2.59 8.71 -7.20
N HIS A 94 -3.40 9.49 -7.92
CA HIS A 94 -2.96 10.24 -9.08
C HIS A 94 -1.90 11.27 -8.72
N VAL A 95 -2.01 11.87 -7.53
CA VAL A 95 -1.01 12.80 -7.02
C VAL A 95 0.16 12.03 -6.43
N ALA A 96 -0.11 11.17 -5.45
CA ALA A 96 0.93 10.56 -4.63
C ALA A 96 1.87 9.63 -5.40
N LEU A 97 1.31 8.76 -6.26
CA LEU A 97 2.14 7.80 -7.00
C LEU A 97 2.87 8.46 -8.18
N THR A 98 2.25 9.46 -8.82
CA THR A 98 2.91 10.25 -9.88
C THR A 98 4.11 11.00 -9.32
N ASP A 99 3.95 11.70 -8.19
CA ASP A 99 5.05 12.42 -7.51
C ASP A 99 6.17 11.46 -7.08
N HIS A 100 5.80 10.35 -6.41
CA HIS A 100 6.75 9.33 -5.97
C HIS A 100 7.57 8.74 -7.13
N LEU A 101 6.92 8.30 -8.21
CA LEU A 101 7.60 7.71 -9.35
C LEU A 101 8.42 8.72 -10.15
N PHE A 102 7.92 9.94 -10.31
CA PHE A 102 8.67 11.01 -10.95
C PHE A 102 9.99 11.27 -10.21
N TYR A 103 9.92 11.41 -8.89
CA TYR A 103 11.10 11.60 -8.06
C TYR A 103 12.02 10.37 -8.05
N ALA A 104 11.46 9.16 -7.97
CA ALA A 104 12.23 7.92 -7.99
C ALA A 104 13.00 7.75 -9.32
N VAL A 105 12.39 8.06 -10.46
CA VAL A 105 13.05 8.03 -11.78
C VAL A 105 14.17 9.07 -11.82
N HIS A 106 13.90 10.30 -11.39
CA HIS A 106 14.90 11.37 -11.38
C HIS A 106 16.09 11.02 -10.49
N ARG A 107 15.82 10.52 -9.28
CA ARG A 107 16.85 10.05 -8.33
C ARG A 107 17.68 8.91 -8.91
N LYS A 108 17.04 7.94 -9.59
CA LYS A 108 17.76 6.83 -10.24
C LYS A 108 18.67 7.31 -11.37
N LYS A 109 18.22 8.28 -12.19
CA LYS A 109 19.04 8.91 -13.25
C LYS A 109 20.27 9.64 -12.70
N GLN A 110 20.23 10.08 -11.43
CA GLN A 110 21.38 10.65 -10.72
C GLN A 110 22.30 9.60 -10.08
N GLY A 111 22.01 8.30 -10.25
CA GLY A 111 22.80 7.21 -9.65
C GLY A 111 22.53 6.99 -8.16
N LEU A 112 21.44 7.53 -7.62
CA LEU A 112 21.07 7.39 -6.22
C LEU A 112 20.05 6.24 -6.06
N ASP A 113 20.51 5.11 -5.53
CA ASP A 113 19.65 3.96 -5.26
C ASP A 113 19.02 4.03 -3.86
N ILE A 114 17.78 3.55 -3.75
CA ILE A 114 17.08 3.39 -2.48
C ILE A 114 16.99 1.91 -2.11
N ARG A 115 17.11 1.63 -0.81
CA ARG A 115 16.81 0.32 -0.25
C ARG A 115 15.55 0.45 0.59
N ASN A 116 14.64 -0.50 0.43
CA ASN A 116 13.47 -0.61 1.28
C ASN A 116 13.73 -1.66 2.36
N PRO A 117 13.84 -1.27 3.65
CA PRO A 117 14.10 -2.22 4.72
C PRO A 117 12.93 -3.17 5.00
N PHE A 118 11.73 -2.88 4.46
CA PHE A 118 10.50 -3.65 4.68
C PHE A 118 10.01 -4.34 3.41
N LEU A 119 10.90 -4.57 2.43
CA LEU A 119 10.52 -5.07 1.12
C LEU A 119 9.78 -6.42 1.23
N HIS A 120 10.34 -7.34 2.02
CA HIS A 120 9.80 -8.68 2.15
C HIS A 120 8.51 -8.72 2.96
N GLU A 121 8.45 -7.95 4.04
CA GLU A 121 7.25 -7.77 4.85
C GLU A 121 6.12 -7.20 4.01
N THR A 122 6.43 -6.25 3.11
CA THR A 122 5.46 -5.68 2.16
C THR A 122 4.96 -6.73 1.17
N GLU A 123 5.84 -7.57 0.62
CA GLU A 123 5.47 -8.66 -0.30
C GLU A 123 4.54 -9.68 0.37
N LEU A 124 4.80 -10.04 1.63
CA LEU A 124 3.96 -10.98 2.37
C LEU A 124 2.63 -10.37 2.81
N ALA A 125 2.63 -9.10 3.19
CA ALA A 125 1.43 -8.39 3.63
C ALA A 125 0.45 -8.13 2.49
N TYR A 126 0.99 -7.71 1.34
CA TYR A 126 0.21 -7.19 0.21
C TYR A 126 0.65 -7.86 -1.11
N PRO A 127 0.55 -9.19 -1.24
CA PRO A 127 1.13 -9.92 -2.39
C PRO A 127 0.51 -9.51 -3.73
N ALA A 128 -0.79 -9.17 -3.75
CA ALA A 128 -1.46 -8.75 -4.97
C ALA A 128 -0.99 -7.35 -5.42
N GLU A 129 -0.87 -6.42 -4.48
CA GLU A 129 -0.36 -5.06 -4.68
C GLU A 129 1.13 -5.07 -5.03
N TYR A 130 1.92 -5.95 -4.41
CA TYR A 130 3.33 -6.12 -4.70
C TYR A 130 3.56 -6.63 -6.13
N GLN A 131 2.78 -7.62 -6.57
CA GLN A 131 2.87 -8.06 -7.97
C GLN A 131 2.39 -6.98 -8.95
N ALA A 132 1.33 -6.24 -8.60
CA ALA A 132 0.89 -5.10 -9.40
C ALA A 132 1.97 -4.02 -9.50
N ALA A 133 2.68 -3.75 -8.40
CA ALA A 133 3.80 -2.81 -8.36
C ALA A 133 4.95 -3.24 -9.28
N LYS A 134 5.31 -4.53 -9.30
CA LYS A 134 6.31 -5.07 -10.25
C LYS A 134 5.91 -4.79 -11.70
N ASP A 135 4.67 -5.12 -12.05
CA ASP A 135 4.17 -4.94 -13.42
C ASP A 135 4.10 -3.45 -13.82
N LEU A 136 3.77 -2.59 -12.87
CA LEU A 136 3.70 -1.13 -13.05
C LEU A 136 5.09 -0.52 -13.23
N LEU A 137 6.08 -0.95 -12.45
CA LEU A 137 7.48 -0.52 -12.60
C LEU A 137 8.08 -0.95 -13.93
N LEU A 138 7.74 -2.14 -14.44
CA LEU A 138 8.13 -2.57 -15.80
C LEU A 138 7.51 -1.68 -16.88
N HIS A 139 6.29 -1.20 -16.68
CA HIS A 139 5.66 -0.25 -17.60
C HIS A 139 6.36 1.12 -17.53
N VAL A 140 6.65 1.63 -16.34
CA VAL A 140 7.41 2.88 -16.15
C VAL A 140 8.79 2.79 -16.78
N GLU A 141 9.47 1.65 -16.67
CA GLU A 141 10.75 1.42 -17.35
C GLU A 141 10.62 1.56 -18.88
N LYS A 142 9.56 1.00 -19.48
CA LYS A 142 9.30 1.16 -20.93
C LYS A 142 9.05 2.61 -21.32
N CYS A 143 8.34 3.38 -20.49
CA CYS A 143 8.08 4.79 -20.76
C CYS A 143 9.33 5.67 -20.63
N THR A 144 10.18 5.38 -19.63
CA THR A 144 11.24 6.30 -19.18
C THR A 144 12.66 5.85 -19.51
N GLY A 145 12.82 4.60 -19.97
CA GLY A 145 14.11 3.95 -20.15
C GLY A 145 14.89 3.72 -18.86
N THR A 146 14.23 3.82 -17.69
CA THR A 146 14.89 3.76 -16.38
C THR A 146 14.45 2.52 -15.61
N THR A 147 15.38 1.57 -15.43
CA THR A 147 15.15 0.39 -14.58
C THR A 147 15.21 0.78 -13.11
N MET A 148 14.11 0.56 -12.40
CA MET A 148 13.97 0.92 -10.99
C MET A 148 14.59 -0.14 -10.08
N PRO A 149 15.20 0.26 -8.94
CA PRO A 149 15.74 -0.71 -7.98
C PRO A 149 14.62 -1.49 -7.31
N GLU A 150 14.91 -2.73 -6.88
CA GLU A 150 13.92 -3.64 -6.30
C GLU A 150 13.13 -3.03 -5.13
N GLY A 151 13.79 -2.20 -4.31
CA GLY A 151 13.19 -1.49 -3.19
C GLY A 151 11.96 -0.63 -3.55
N GLU A 152 11.90 -0.12 -4.78
CA GLU A 152 10.75 0.65 -5.26
C GLU A 152 9.47 -0.18 -5.34
N THR A 153 9.58 -1.49 -5.55
CA THR A 153 8.42 -2.39 -5.61
C THR A 153 7.62 -2.31 -4.31
N GLY A 154 8.30 -2.31 -3.17
CA GLY A 154 7.64 -2.19 -1.87
C GLY A 154 6.94 -0.84 -1.68
N PHE A 155 7.60 0.27 -2.05
CA PHE A 155 6.99 1.60 -1.90
C PHE A 155 5.76 1.77 -2.80
N VAL A 156 5.87 1.34 -4.07
CA VAL A 156 4.74 1.38 -5.01
C VAL A 156 3.60 0.48 -4.53
N ALA A 157 3.88 -0.70 -3.99
CA ALA A 157 2.86 -1.57 -3.41
C ALA A 157 2.08 -0.89 -2.28
N LEU A 158 2.75 -0.12 -1.41
CA LEU A 158 2.10 0.65 -0.35
C LEU A 158 1.23 1.78 -0.92
N HIS A 159 1.67 2.48 -1.97
CA HIS A 159 0.83 3.47 -2.66
C HIS A 159 -0.43 2.84 -3.29
N ILE A 160 -0.31 1.66 -3.89
CA ILE A 160 -1.45 0.92 -4.43
C ILE A 160 -2.41 0.55 -3.29
N HIS A 161 -1.90 -0.02 -2.21
CA HIS A 161 -2.72 -0.44 -1.08
C HIS A 161 -3.48 0.72 -0.42
N THR A 162 -2.84 1.89 -0.26
CA THR A 162 -3.51 3.09 0.27
C THR A 162 -4.65 3.55 -0.63
N ALA A 163 -4.47 3.48 -1.95
CA ALA A 163 -5.51 3.85 -2.92
C ALA A 163 -6.70 2.87 -2.94
N LEU A 164 -6.44 1.57 -2.74
CA LEU A 164 -7.47 0.54 -2.68
C LEU A 164 -8.28 0.61 -1.37
N THR A 165 -7.61 0.84 -0.25
CA THR A 165 -8.24 0.82 1.08
C THR A 165 -8.69 2.19 1.59
N ARG A 166 -8.33 3.27 0.89
CA ARG A 166 -8.52 4.67 1.32
C ARG A 166 -7.84 4.98 2.66
N ARG A 167 -6.81 4.21 3.03
CA ARG A 167 -6.00 4.43 4.23
C ARG A 167 -4.84 5.35 3.93
N SER A 168 -4.35 6.07 4.93
CA SER A 168 -3.18 6.93 4.76
C SER A 168 -1.87 6.12 4.71
N ILE A 169 -0.86 6.62 3.99
CA ILE A 169 0.50 6.03 4.00
C ILE A 169 1.06 5.99 5.41
N LYS A 170 0.75 7.01 6.22
CA LYS A 170 1.15 7.07 7.63
C LYS A 170 0.64 5.86 8.41
N GLU A 171 -0.65 5.54 8.28
CA GLU A 171 -1.23 4.35 8.92
C GLU A 171 -0.57 3.06 8.45
N LEU A 172 -0.23 2.94 7.16
CA LEU A 172 0.46 1.77 6.61
C LEU A 172 1.87 1.62 7.17
N ASN A 173 2.61 2.73 7.28
CA ASN A 173 3.95 2.73 7.86
C ASN A 173 3.91 2.37 9.34
N GLU A 174 2.97 2.93 10.11
CA GLU A 174 2.75 2.58 11.52
C GLU A 174 2.44 1.07 11.68
N HIS A 175 1.62 0.53 10.79
CA HIS A 175 1.30 -0.91 10.75
C HIS A 175 2.54 -1.76 10.49
N THR A 176 3.30 -1.45 9.44
CA THR A 176 4.52 -2.21 9.07
C THR A 176 5.59 -2.11 10.16
N MET A 177 5.76 -0.92 10.76
CA MET A 177 6.69 -0.73 11.88
C MET A 177 6.30 -1.58 13.09
N LEU A 178 5.02 -1.65 13.43
CA LEU A 178 4.54 -2.49 14.53
C LEU A 178 4.82 -3.96 14.26
N VAL A 179 4.56 -4.47 13.05
CA VAL A 179 4.89 -5.86 12.69
C VAL A 179 6.40 -6.12 12.84
N SER A 180 7.24 -5.22 12.33
CA SER A 180 8.70 -5.34 12.47
C SER A 180 9.15 -5.36 13.93
N GLU A 181 8.57 -4.52 14.79
CA GLU A 181 8.87 -4.50 16.24
C GLU A 181 8.45 -5.81 16.94
N LEU A 182 7.27 -6.36 16.56
CA LEU A 182 6.78 -7.62 17.09
C LEU A 182 7.68 -8.79 16.68
N VAL A 183 8.10 -8.86 15.41
CA VAL A 183 9.03 -9.88 14.92
C VAL A 183 10.37 -9.80 15.64
N LYS A 184 10.95 -8.60 15.73
CA LYS A 184 12.21 -8.39 16.46
C LYS A 184 12.10 -8.87 17.91
N ARG A 185 10.98 -8.58 18.58
CA ARG A 185 10.75 -9.05 19.96
C ARG A 185 10.69 -10.58 20.05
N ILE A 186 10.13 -11.25 19.03
CA ILE A 186 10.05 -12.72 18.96
C ILE A 186 11.44 -13.31 18.80
N GLU A 187 12.23 -12.81 17.85
CA GLU A 187 13.63 -13.22 17.62
C GLU A 187 14.46 -13.08 18.89
N GLU A 188 14.41 -11.93 19.55
CA GLU A 188 15.13 -11.66 20.80
C GLU A 188 14.73 -12.61 21.94
N THR A 189 13.45 -12.96 22.05
CA THR A 189 12.94 -13.75 23.18
C THR A 189 13.15 -15.26 22.98
N LEU A 190 13.07 -15.73 21.73
CA LEU A 190 13.24 -17.14 21.39
C LEU A 190 14.69 -17.50 21.00
N ASP A 191 15.57 -16.50 20.90
CA ASP A 191 16.95 -16.63 20.44
C ASP A 191 17.03 -17.34 19.06
N ILE A 192 16.21 -16.85 18.13
CA ILE A 192 16.12 -17.35 16.75
C ILE A 192 16.38 -16.23 15.76
N SER A 193 16.80 -16.61 14.55
CA SER A 193 16.80 -15.72 13.38
C SER A 193 15.73 -16.19 12.41
N MET A 194 14.86 -15.28 11.98
CA MET A 194 13.74 -15.60 11.12
C MET A 194 14.12 -15.37 9.65
N ASP A 195 14.28 -16.45 8.88
CA ASP A 195 14.50 -16.39 7.44
C ASP A 195 13.18 -16.10 6.73
N THR A 196 13.14 -15.07 5.90
CA THR A 196 12.02 -14.64 5.06
C THR A 196 11.50 -15.75 4.12
N LYS A 197 12.33 -16.75 3.83
CA LYS A 197 11.96 -17.93 3.04
C LYS A 197 11.35 -19.07 3.86
N ASP A 198 11.43 -19.02 5.19
CA ASP A 198 10.88 -20.05 6.06
C ASP A 198 9.34 -20.01 6.10
N LEU A 199 8.71 -21.18 5.97
CA LEU A 199 7.25 -21.28 5.91
C LEU A 199 6.58 -20.90 7.22
N ASP A 200 7.19 -21.20 8.36
CA ASP A 200 6.60 -20.86 9.66
C ASP A 200 6.77 -19.36 9.96
N HIS A 201 7.88 -18.75 9.53
CA HIS A 201 8.04 -17.30 9.53
C HIS A 201 6.97 -16.61 8.66
N GLN A 202 6.79 -17.03 7.41
CA GLN A 202 5.78 -16.45 6.52
C GLN A 202 4.36 -16.58 7.08
N ARG A 203 4.06 -17.71 7.73
CA ARG A 203 2.77 -17.92 8.41
C ARG A 203 2.57 -16.99 9.60
N LEU A 204 3.60 -16.78 10.42
CA LEU A 204 3.54 -15.84 11.53
C LEU A 204 3.33 -14.41 11.01
N LEU A 205 4.11 -13.96 10.02
CA LEU A 205 3.98 -12.61 9.46
C LEU A 205 2.56 -12.37 8.92
N ARG A 206 2.04 -13.31 8.12
CA ARG A 206 0.67 -13.22 7.63
C ARG A 206 -0.35 -13.15 8.77
N HIS A 207 -0.18 -13.97 9.81
CA HIS A 207 -1.05 -13.94 10.98
C HIS A 207 -1.01 -12.59 11.71
N LEU A 208 0.18 -12.00 11.91
CA LEU A 208 0.34 -10.68 12.51
C LEU A 208 -0.37 -9.60 11.70
N HIS A 209 -0.18 -9.56 10.38
CA HIS A 209 -0.88 -8.61 9.52
C HIS A 209 -2.40 -8.78 9.63
N GLN A 210 -2.91 -10.01 9.54
CA GLN A 210 -4.34 -10.28 9.61
C GLN A 210 -4.93 -9.98 11.00
N ALA A 211 -4.19 -10.26 12.09
CA ALA A 211 -4.61 -9.94 13.44
C ALA A 211 -4.75 -8.43 13.64
N LEU A 212 -3.73 -7.66 13.23
CA LEU A 212 -3.77 -6.20 13.30
C LEU A 212 -4.94 -5.61 12.49
N GLU A 213 -5.24 -6.17 11.30
CA GLU A 213 -6.41 -5.79 10.52
C GLU A 213 -7.73 -6.07 11.24
N ARG A 214 -7.91 -7.29 11.78
CA ARG A 214 -9.10 -7.66 12.55
C ARG A 214 -9.29 -6.76 13.77
N ILE A 215 -8.23 -6.51 14.53
CA ILE A 215 -8.25 -5.64 15.71
C ILE A 215 -8.63 -4.21 15.33
N LYS A 216 -8.11 -3.70 14.21
CA LYS A 216 -8.42 -2.37 13.72
C LYS A 216 -9.89 -2.25 13.31
N ASN A 217 -10.45 -3.26 12.65
CA ASN A 217 -11.83 -3.25 12.18
C ASN A 217 -12.85 -3.64 13.28
N GLY A 218 -12.41 -4.26 14.36
CA GLY A 218 -13.28 -4.80 15.41
C GLY A 218 -13.92 -6.14 15.03
N ASP A 219 -13.35 -6.84 14.05
CA ASP A 219 -13.86 -8.10 13.52
C ASP A 219 -13.30 -9.27 14.35
N TYR A 220 -13.98 -9.61 15.43
CA TYR A 220 -13.58 -10.67 16.35
C TYR A 220 -14.39 -11.95 16.09
N GLY A 221 -13.69 -13.08 15.97
CA GLY A 221 -14.32 -14.41 15.99
C GLY A 221 -14.42 -14.95 17.42
N ASP A 222 -15.28 -15.96 17.61
CA ASP A 222 -15.47 -16.62 18.90
C ASP A 222 -14.21 -17.36 19.39
N GLU A 223 -14.05 -17.39 20.71
CA GLU A 223 -12.91 -17.98 21.41
C GLU A 223 -13.19 -19.44 21.79
N PRO A 224 -12.29 -20.39 21.45
CA PRO A 224 -12.31 -21.70 22.09
C PRO A 224 -11.53 -21.64 23.43
N GLU A 225 -12.23 -21.21 24.49
CA GLU A 225 -11.70 -21.07 25.87
C GLU A 225 -10.94 -22.32 26.36
N THR A 226 -11.32 -23.50 25.85
CA THR A 226 -10.74 -24.79 26.19
C THR A 226 -9.25 -24.90 25.85
N LEU A 227 -8.74 -24.16 24.86
CA LEU A 227 -7.36 -24.30 24.40
C LEU A 227 -6.36 -23.46 25.21
N LYS A 228 -6.82 -22.37 25.82
CA LYS A 228 -5.99 -21.40 26.55
C LYS A 228 -5.22 -22.04 27.70
N ASN A 229 -5.90 -22.77 28.57
CA ASN A 229 -5.28 -23.41 29.73
C ASN A 229 -4.27 -24.49 29.32
N VAL A 230 -4.55 -25.23 28.25
CA VAL A 230 -3.63 -26.23 27.70
C VAL A 230 -2.34 -25.56 27.24
N LEU A 231 -2.42 -24.53 26.41
CA LEU A 231 -1.24 -23.85 25.88
C LEU A 231 -0.41 -23.15 26.95
N LYS A 232 -1.07 -22.59 27.98
CA LYS A 232 -0.38 -21.98 29.12
C LYS A 232 0.47 -22.98 29.89
N ASN A 233 -0.05 -24.20 30.08
CA ASN A 233 0.65 -25.25 30.82
C ASN A 233 1.72 -25.95 29.98
N GLU A 234 1.42 -26.27 28.72
CA GLU A 234 2.33 -27.00 27.82
C GLU A 234 3.45 -26.11 27.26
N TYR A 235 3.16 -24.84 26.98
CA TYR A 235 4.09 -23.92 26.30
C TYR A 235 4.21 -22.57 27.02
N PRO A 236 4.63 -22.53 28.30
CA PRO A 236 4.59 -21.33 29.13
C PRO A 236 5.45 -20.18 28.60
N LEU A 237 6.61 -20.46 27.98
CA LEU A 237 7.45 -19.43 27.35
C LEU A 237 6.74 -18.75 26.19
N CYS A 238 6.22 -19.54 25.24
CA CYS A 238 5.49 -19.04 24.07
C CYS A 238 4.20 -18.32 24.47
N TYR A 239 3.51 -18.82 25.50
CA TYR A 239 2.32 -18.19 26.04
C TYR A 239 2.63 -16.83 26.68
N ASN A 240 3.66 -16.73 27.51
CA ASN A 240 4.03 -15.45 28.11
C ASN A 240 4.51 -14.44 27.06
N LEU A 241 5.23 -14.89 26.03
CA LEU A 241 5.63 -14.06 24.91
C LEU A 241 4.41 -13.57 24.12
N SER A 242 3.44 -14.43 23.80
CA SER A 242 2.23 -14.02 23.08
C SER A 242 1.47 -12.91 23.81
N TRP A 243 1.35 -12.98 25.15
CA TRP A 243 0.77 -11.90 25.95
C TRP A 243 1.56 -10.61 25.93
N LYS A 244 2.90 -10.69 25.91
CA LYS A 244 3.76 -9.51 25.75
C LYS A 244 3.52 -8.83 24.40
N LEU A 245 3.39 -9.61 23.32
CA LEU A 245 3.07 -9.10 21.98
C LEU A 245 1.68 -8.46 21.94
N ILE A 246 0.68 -9.08 22.57
CA ILE A 246 -0.67 -8.49 22.73
C ILE A 246 -0.57 -7.11 23.39
N LYS A 247 0.22 -6.97 24.46
CA LYS A 247 0.39 -5.68 25.16
C LYS A 247 1.03 -4.61 24.26
N MET A 248 2.01 -4.99 23.45
CA MET A 248 2.61 -4.10 22.45
C MET A 248 1.58 -3.65 21.40
N MET A 249 0.77 -4.58 20.89
CA MET A 249 -0.32 -4.27 19.96
C MET A 249 -1.36 -3.33 20.59
N GLN A 250 -1.78 -3.58 21.84
CA GLN A 250 -2.72 -2.72 22.58
C GLN A 250 -2.20 -1.29 22.72
N GLN A 251 -0.92 -1.12 23.05
CA GLN A 251 -0.28 0.18 23.23
C GLN A 251 -0.18 0.96 21.91
N SER A 252 0.24 0.29 20.84
CA SER A 252 0.40 0.90 19.52
C SER A 252 -0.95 1.27 18.89
N LEU A 253 -1.91 0.35 18.91
CA LEU A 253 -3.22 0.53 18.28
C LEU A 253 -4.20 1.37 19.12
N ARG A 254 -3.93 1.55 20.43
CA ARG A 254 -4.84 2.17 21.40
C ARG A 254 -6.25 1.53 21.40
N LYS A 255 -6.29 0.21 21.21
CA LYS A 255 -7.52 -0.59 21.15
C LYS A 255 -7.38 -1.86 21.99
N PRO A 256 -8.50 -2.42 22.49
CA PRO A 256 -8.48 -3.76 23.06
C PRO A 256 -8.08 -4.77 21.98
N VAL A 257 -7.31 -5.77 22.40
CA VAL A 257 -6.89 -6.91 21.58
C VAL A 257 -7.53 -8.13 22.22
N PRO A 258 -8.26 -8.97 21.47
CA PRO A 258 -8.90 -10.16 22.01
C PRO A 258 -7.89 -11.14 22.60
N GLU A 259 -8.31 -11.87 23.64
CA GLU A 259 -7.47 -12.91 24.25
C GLU A 259 -7.22 -14.08 23.28
N SER A 260 -8.15 -14.32 22.35
CA SER A 260 -8.03 -15.34 21.30
C SER A 260 -6.79 -15.14 20.41
N GLU A 261 -6.32 -13.91 20.20
CA GLU A 261 -5.06 -13.65 19.49
C GLU A 261 -3.84 -14.19 20.27
N GLY A 262 -3.91 -14.22 21.59
CA GLY A 262 -2.86 -14.81 22.44
C GLY A 262 -2.75 -16.31 22.24
N VAL A 263 -3.88 -17.00 22.08
CA VAL A 263 -3.93 -18.44 21.78
C VAL A 263 -3.31 -18.73 20.42
N TYR A 264 -3.72 -18.02 19.36
CA TYR A 264 -3.17 -18.21 18.02
C TYR A 264 -1.68 -17.88 17.94
N LEU A 265 -1.26 -16.74 18.50
CA LEU A 265 0.15 -16.36 18.57
C LEU A 265 0.98 -17.41 19.29
N THR A 266 0.47 -17.96 20.41
CA THR A 266 1.19 -19.02 21.14
C THR A 266 1.47 -20.23 20.24
N LEU A 267 0.53 -20.63 19.38
CA LEU A 267 0.73 -21.73 18.42
C LEU A 267 1.78 -21.39 17.36
N HIS A 268 1.79 -20.16 16.84
CA HIS A 268 2.81 -19.73 15.87
C HIS A 268 4.20 -19.74 16.49
N LEU A 269 4.35 -19.19 17.70
CA LEU A 269 5.60 -19.14 18.45
C LEU A 269 6.10 -20.55 18.82
N GLN A 270 5.19 -21.43 19.19
CA GLN A 270 5.48 -22.84 19.48
C GLN A 270 6.09 -23.53 18.25
N ARG A 271 5.57 -23.27 17.04
CA ARG A 271 6.13 -23.85 15.81
C ARG A 271 7.53 -23.32 15.50
N LEU A 272 7.73 -22.01 15.63
CA LEU A 272 9.03 -21.37 15.41
C LEU A 272 10.10 -21.87 16.39
N SER A 273 9.76 -21.97 17.69
CA SER A 273 10.69 -22.47 18.71
C SER A 273 11.13 -23.94 18.53
N ARG A 274 10.40 -24.75 17.74
CA ARG A 274 10.85 -26.11 17.39
C ARG A 274 12.00 -26.12 16.39
N GLN A 275 12.24 -25.03 15.66
CA GLN A 275 13.32 -24.95 14.68
C GLN A 275 14.70 -24.82 15.34
N THR A 276 14.77 -24.42 16.62
CA THR A 276 16.02 -24.28 17.40
C THR A 276 16.64 -25.62 17.83
N TYR A 277 15.93 -26.75 17.65
CA TYR A 277 16.39 -28.10 18.05
C TYR A 277 16.79 -29.00 16.87
N LYS A 278 17.12 -28.44 15.70
CA LYS A 278 17.68 -29.18 14.57
C LYS A 278 19.11 -28.80 14.28
#